data_AF-A0A7C1RU01-F1
#
_entry.id   AF-A0A7C1RU01-F1
#
_cell.length_a   1.000
_cell.length_b   1.000
_cell.length_c   1.000
_cell.angle_alpha   90.00
_cell.angle_beta   90.00
_cell.angle_gamma   90.00
#
_symmetry.space_group_name_H-M   'P 1'
#
loop_
_entity.id
_entity.type
_entity.pdbx_description
1 polymer ?
#
loop_
_entity_poly.entity_id
_entity_poly.type
_entity_poly.pdbx_seq_one_letter_code
_entity_poly.pdbx_strand_id
1 'polypeptide(L)'
;MNTIIFSKLKPLFIFLFPALLIFGCAKVTNKDKDTLPYGTCEGCHTDYDHLQLVYSPDTAAPAGGCGGTAPHFEPYDRVIMEGGGYEAFKSSTHDLLKCTDCHNGVDKTSDKDLAHSGDFLRHPSEQYVEKCGDCHDDIVGDFSTSLHHGTGQKRKVTMRSGLSGPEDFSQLPQHQIEGYNANCATCHGTCGNCHVVRPPLAGGGLVDGHNFIKSPSMLNTCIKCHSSRGGHAYLGLASGTEPDVHLTEAGYHCIDCHTGTELHGNGMPVDHRYEYSDLPECDDCHDRADNMYHDMHYNDFNCHVCHSQDYNNCGECHVHGDGARIPSYQDFKIALNPIPETKPGYKMTLVRRTLAAPDNWEVYGVDEYASLEAFPTYNYTTPHNILRWTSRTQTDGACYVNCHIRNEGGDLINKELYLFMDDLLEWEAEATGKITVDNALPAIWTK
;
A
#
# COMPACT_ATOMS: atom_id res chain seq x y z
N MET A 1 -78.65 -33.10 20.38
CA MET A 1 -79.46 -32.72 19.20
C MET A 1 -79.21 -31.24 18.92
N ASN A 2 -78.69 -30.78 17.80
CA ASN A 2 -78.10 -31.40 16.63
C ASN A 2 -77.11 -30.37 16.06
N THR A 3 -75.90 -30.82 15.79
CA THR A 3 -74.90 -30.13 14.97
C THR A 3 -75.30 -30.28 13.50
N ILE A 4 -75.28 -29.20 12.72
CA ILE A 4 -75.32 -29.29 11.25
C ILE A 4 -74.15 -28.49 10.68
N ILE A 5 -73.34 -29.24 9.92
CA ILE A 5 -72.24 -28.83 9.04
C ILE A 5 -72.84 -28.61 7.65
N PHE A 6 -72.44 -27.56 6.92
CA PHE A 6 -72.27 -27.54 5.44
C PHE A 6 -71.38 -26.30 5.12
N SER A 7 -70.10 -26.45 4.78
CA SER A 7 -69.52 -26.83 3.48
C SER A 7 -69.61 -25.77 2.36
N LYS A 8 -68.49 -25.05 2.20
CA LYS A 8 -67.81 -24.63 0.95
C LYS A 8 -68.62 -24.01 -0.20
N LEU A 9 -68.31 -22.73 -0.49
CA LEU A 9 -68.10 -22.24 -1.85
C LEU A 9 -66.97 -21.19 -1.85
N LYS A 10 -65.93 -21.43 -2.68
CA LYS A 10 -64.83 -20.49 -2.94
C LYS A 10 -65.28 -19.47 -3.99
N PRO A 11 -65.05 -18.16 -3.84
CA PRO A 11 -65.09 -17.23 -4.94
C PRO A 11 -63.78 -17.30 -5.73
N LEU A 12 -63.89 -17.56 -7.03
CA LEU A 12 -62.81 -17.52 -8.00
C LEU A 12 -62.48 -16.05 -8.29
N PHE A 13 -61.43 -15.51 -7.68
CA PHE A 13 -60.90 -14.19 -8.04
C PHE A 13 -60.02 -14.34 -9.28
N ILE A 14 -60.53 -13.87 -10.41
CA ILE A 14 -59.76 -13.69 -11.64
C ILE A 14 -58.86 -12.47 -11.42
N PHE A 15 -57.57 -12.70 -11.18
CA PHE A 15 -56.56 -11.65 -11.23
C PHE A 15 -56.31 -11.29 -12.69
N LEU A 16 -56.75 -10.10 -13.11
CA LEU A 16 -56.29 -9.47 -14.34
C LEU A 16 -54.81 -9.10 -14.15
N PHE A 17 -53.92 -9.85 -14.79
CA PHE A 17 -52.51 -9.46 -14.92
C PHE A 17 -52.44 -8.25 -15.86
N PRO A 18 -51.91 -7.08 -15.44
CA PRO A 18 -51.54 -6.06 -16.41
C PRO A 18 -50.38 -6.61 -17.22
N ALA A 19 -50.58 -6.72 -18.54
CA ALA A 19 -49.49 -7.02 -19.46
C ALA A 19 -48.47 -5.88 -19.37
N LEU A 20 -47.39 -6.10 -18.62
CA LEU A 20 -46.18 -5.29 -18.76
C LEU A 20 -45.69 -5.50 -20.19
N LEU A 21 -45.83 -4.45 -21.01
CA LEU A 21 -45.08 -4.29 -22.24
C LEU A 21 -43.59 -4.30 -21.86
N ILE A 22 -42.95 -5.45 -22.04
CA ILE A 22 -41.50 -5.55 -22.09
C ILE A 22 -41.08 -4.81 -23.36
N PHE A 23 -40.82 -3.51 -23.23
CA PHE A 23 -39.96 -2.82 -24.20
C PHE A 23 -38.60 -3.50 -24.08
N GLY A 24 -38.27 -4.30 -25.10
CA GLY A 24 -36.96 -4.91 -25.21
C GLY A 24 -35.89 -3.82 -25.09
N CYS A 25 -34.86 -4.09 -24.29
CA CYS A 25 -33.63 -3.32 -24.28
C CYS A 25 -33.10 -3.29 -25.73
N ALA A 26 -33.32 -2.17 -26.41
CA ALA A 26 -32.57 -1.88 -27.61
C ALA A 26 -31.11 -1.80 -27.15
N LYS A 27 -30.24 -2.66 -27.69
CA LYS A 27 -28.81 -2.40 -27.70
C LYS A 27 -28.65 -0.96 -28.20
N VAL A 28 -28.14 -0.07 -27.36
CA VAL A 28 -27.70 1.25 -27.80
C VAL A 28 -26.45 0.99 -28.63
N THR A 29 -26.64 0.72 -29.92
CA THR A 29 -25.51 0.68 -30.86
C THR A 29 -25.12 2.13 -31.12
N ASN A 30 -23.92 2.49 -30.70
CA ASN A 30 -23.34 3.81 -30.93
C ASN A 30 -23.13 3.99 -32.45
N LYS A 31 -24.12 4.62 -33.13
CA LYS A 31 -24.16 4.82 -34.60
C LYS A 31 -22.95 5.59 -35.14
N ASP A 32 -22.19 6.27 -34.28
CA ASP A 32 -21.05 7.09 -34.69
C ASP A 32 -19.83 6.24 -35.11
N LYS A 33 -19.70 4.99 -34.63
CA LYS A 33 -18.59 4.07 -35.01
C LYS A 33 -18.52 3.80 -36.51
N ASP A 34 -19.65 3.81 -37.21
CA ASP A 34 -19.73 3.53 -38.65
C ASP A 34 -19.36 4.75 -39.53
N THR A 35 -19.24 5.95 -38.94
CA THR A 35 -19.00 7.20 -39.70
C THR A 35 -17.65 7.85 -39.45
N LEU A 36 -17.03 7.60 -38.30
CA LEU A 36 -15.67 8.03 -37.96
C LEU A 36 -14.98 6.92 -37.13
N PRO A 37 -14.28 5.96 -37.74
CA PRO A 37 -13.67 4.83 -37.01
C PRO A 37 -12.71 5.31 -35.90
N TYR A 38 -12.05 6.46 -36.10
CA TYR A 38 -11.16 7.10 -35.11
C TYR A 38 -11.77 8.37 -34.49
N GLY A 39 -13.04 8.67 -34.73
CA GLY A 39 -13.69 9.85 -34.18
C GLY A 39 -14.16 9.67 -32.74
N THR A 40 -13.90 8.53 -32.10
CA THR A 40 -14.36 8.28 -30.73
C THR A 40 -13.19 7.83 -29.88
N CYS A 41 -13.22 8.12 -28.58
CA CYS A 41 -12.16 7.68 -27.66
C CYS A 41 -11.96 6.16 -27.75
N GLU A 42 -13.04 5.37 -27.69
CA GLU A 42 -13.01 3.91 -27.83
C GLU A 42 -12.43 3.49 -29.19
N GLY A 43 -12.79 4.15 -30.29
CA GLY A 43 -12.24 3.88 -31.62
C GLY A 43 -10.73 4.07 -31.70
N CYS A 44 -10.19 5.14 -31.11
CA CYS A 44 -8.73 5.33 -31.03
C CYS A 44 -8.08 4.31 -30.08
N HIS A 45 -8.66 4.06 -28.91
CA HIS A 45 -8.05 3.23 -27.87
C HIS A 45 -8.24 1.72 -28.06
N THR A 46 -8.93 1.29 -29.10
CA THR A 46 -9.08 -0.14 -29.48
C THR A 46 -8.38 -0.47 -30.80
N ASP A 47 -7.74 0.51 -31.44
CA ASP A 47 -6.98 0.34 -32.67
C ASP A 47 -5.47 0.54 -32.41
N TYR A 48 -4.78 -0.58 -32.29
CA TYR A 48 -3.35 -0.61 -31.97
C TYR A 48 -2.49 0.07 -33.05
N ASP A 49 -2.79 -0.16 -34.33
CA ASP A 49 -2.05 0.42 -35.45
C ASP A 49 -2.21 1.94 -35.44
N HIS A 50 -3.42 2.44 -35.17
CA HIS A 50 -3.66 3.87 -35.04
C HIS A 50 -2.91 4.47 -33.85
N LEU A 51 -2.91 3.83 -32.68
CA LEU A 51 -2.15 4.29 -31.52
C LEU A 51 -0.64 4.40 -31.82
N GLN A 52 -0.08 3.44 -32.56
CA GLN A 52 1.32 3.48 -32.99
C GLN A 52 1.62 4.63 -33.97
N LEU A 53 0.63 5.12 -34.71
CA LEU A 53 0.79 6.27 -35.62
C LEU A 53 0.74 7.61 -34.88
N VAL A 54 -0.04 7.71 -33.80
CA VAL A 54 -0.32 8.99 -33.14
C VAL A 54 0.35 9.15 -31.76
N TYR A 55 1.07 8.15 -31.25
CA TYR A 55 1.69 8.23 -29.92
C TYR A 55 2.68 9.40 -29.78
N SER A 56 2.85 9.87 -28.54
CA SER A 56 4.00 10.69 -28.15
C SER A 56 5.00 9.83 -27.39
N PRO A 57 6.30 9.88 -27.70
CA PRO A 57 7.31 9.18 -26.91
C PRO A 57 7.40 9.79 -25.50
N ASP A 58 7.86 8.99 -24.54
CA ASP A 58 8.15 9.52 -23.21
C ASP A 58 9.30 10.52 -23.25
N THR A 59 9.16 11.60 -22.49
CA THR A 59 10.17 12.66 -22.35
C THR A 59 10.93 12.57 -21.02
N ALA A 60 10.45 11.73 -20.09
CA ALA A 60 11.03 11.52 -18.78
C ALA A 60 11.50 10.08 -18.61
N ALA A 61 12.50 9.87 -17.76
CA ALA A 61 12.92 8.53 -17.38
C ALA A 61 11.77 7.79 -16.66
N PRO A 62 11.70 6.45 -16.75
CA PRO A 62 10.75 5.67 -15.98
C PRO A 62 10.87 5.99 -14.49
N ALA A 63 9.74 5.94 -13.77
CA ALA A 63 9.75 6.11 -12.32
C ALA A 63 10.72 5.08 -11.70
N GLY A 64 11.62 5.57 -10.84
CA GLY A 64 12.56 4.76 -10.09
C GLY A 64 12.40 4.97 -8.59
N GLY A 65 13.07 4.15 -7.79
CA GLY A 65 13.10 4.31 -6.35
C GLY A 65 13.48 3.03 -5.63
N CYS A 66 13.11 2.93 -4.35
CA CYS A 66 13.43 1.77 -3.51
C CYS A 66 12.81 0.44 -4.00
N GLY A 67 11.86 0.50 -4.95
CA GLY A 67 11.25 -0.66 -5.60
C GLY A 67 11.99 -1.14 -6.85
N GLY A 68 13.09 -0.49 -7.25
CA GLY A 68 13.81 -0.73 -8.50
C GLY A 68 13.33 0.18 -9.64
N THR A 69 13.83 -0.09 -10.85
CA THR A 69 13.43 0.63 -12.06
C THR A 69 12.10 0.09 -12.56
N ALA A 70 11.14 0.98 -12.85
CA ALA A 70 9.89 0.59 -13.46
C ALA A 70 10.11 -0.14 -14.80
N PRO A 71 9.37 -1.23 -15.08
CA PRO A 71 9.38 -1.84 -16.40
C PRO A 71 8.98 -0.84 -17.48
N HIS A 72 9.62 -0.93 -18.65
CA HIS A 72 9.25 -0.11 -19.81
C HIS A 72 8.08 -0.74 -20.56
N PHE A 73 7.08 0.08 -20.87
CA PHE A 73 5.98 -0.24 -21.77
C PHE A 73 5.88 0.88 -22.78
N GLU A 74 5.61 0.58 -24.05
CA GLU A 74 5.44 1.64 -25.04
C GLU A 74 4.19 2.49 -24.71
N PRO A 75 4.18 3.79 -25.04
CA PRO A 75 3.04 4.65 -24.72
C PRO A 75 1.69 4.13 -25.23
N TYR A 76 1.67 3.47 -26.39
CA TYR A 76 0.48 2.85 -26.96
C TYR A 76 0.07 1.56 -26.21
N ASP A 77 1.01 0.74 -25.74
CA ASP A 77 0.73 -0.45 -24.92
C ASP A 77 0.10 -0.08 -23.57
N ARG A 78 0.36 1.13 -23.07
CA ARG A 78 -0.19 1.60 -21.78
C ARG A 78 -1.66 1.96 -21.86
N VAL A 79 -2.20 2.21 -23.04
CA VAL A 79 -3.54 2.80 -23.21
C VAL A 79 -4.45 2.00 -24.13
N ILE A 80 -3.94 0.93 -24.75
CA ILE A 80 -4.75 0.01 -25.56
C ILE A 80 -5.79 -0.70 -24.68
N MET A 81 -7.03 -0.65 -25.14
CA MET A 81 -8.18 -1.35 -24.57
C MET A 81 -8.45 -2.58 -25.42
N GLU A 82 -7.93 -3.72 -24.98
CA GLU A 82 -8.08 -4.99 -25.70
C GLU A 82 -8.20 -6.19 -24.75
N GLY A 83 -8.46 -7.35 -25.34
CA GLY A 83 -8.48 -8.62 -24.63
C GLY A 83 -9.65 -8.79 -23.67
N GLY A 84 -9.53 -9.75 -22.76
CA GLY A 84 -10.60 -10.13 -21.83
C GLY A 84 -11.00 -9.00 -20.87
N GLY A 85 -10.05 -8.16 -20.45
CA GLY A 85 -10.32 -7.02 -19.60
C GLY A 85 -11.20 -5.95 -20.25
N TYR A 86 -10.96 -5.67 -21.53
CA TYR A 86 -11.82 -4.77 -22.29
C TYR A 86 -13.23 -5.34 -22.47
N GLU A 87 -13.36 -6.63 -22.81
CA GLU A 87 -14.68 -7.29 -22.87
C GLU A 87 -15.42 -7.24 -21.52
N ALA A 88 -14.69 -7.34 -20.41
CA ALA A 88 -15.24 -7.18 -19.06
C ALA A 88 -15.68 -5.74 -18.79
N PHE A 89 -14.89 -4.73 -19.20
CA PHE A 89 -15.29 -3.33 -19.15
C PHE A 89 -16.58 -3.08 -19.92
N LYS A 90 -16.67 -3.56 -21.18
CA LYS A 90 -17.86 -3.46 -22.04
C LYS A 90 -19.10 -4.12 -21.45
N SER A 91 -18.91 -5.09 -20.56
CA SER A 91 -19.98 -5.79 -19.85
C SER A 91 -20.34 -5.14 -18.50
N SER A 92 -19.62 -4.10 -18.09
CA SER A 92 -19.78 -3.44 -16.79
C SER A 92 -20.73 -2.24 -16.87
N THR A 93 -21.14 -1.74 -15.71
CA THR A 93 -21.91 -0.48 -15.61
C THR A 93 -21.12 0.74 -16.04
N HIS A 94 -19.78 0.68 -16.03
CA HIS A 94 -18.94 1.80 -16.44
C HIS A 94 -18.99 2.06 -17.95
N ASP A 95 -19.28 1.05 -18.78
CA ASP A 95 -19.46 1.23 -20.24
C ASP A 95 -20.71 2.05 -20.60
N LEU A 96 -21.64 2.22 -19.66
CA LEU A 96 -22.83 3.04 -19.86
C LEU A 96 -22.51 4.55 -19.83
N LEU A 97 -21.34 4.92 -19.30
CA LEU A 97 -20.84 6.28 -19.24
C LEU A 97 -20.04 6.60 -20.50
N LYS A 98 -20.05 7.86 -20.92
CA LYS A 98 -19.14 8.31 -21.98
C LYS A 98 -17.74 8.40 -21.41
N CYS A 99 -16.73 8.15 -22.22
CA CYS A 99 -15.32 8.28 -21.83
C CYS A 99 -15.05 9.67 -21.23
N THR A 100 -15.62 10.70 -21.84
CA THR A 100 -15.52 12.11 -21.43
C THR A 100 -16.22 12.44 -20.11
N ASP A 101 -17.14 11.61 -19.63
CA ASP A 101 -17.81 11.86 -18.35
C ASP A 101 -16.79 11.72 -17.18
N CYS A 102 -15.83 10.80 -17.34
CA CYS A 102 -14.73 10.60 -16.38
C CYS A 102 -13.46 11.34 -16.80
N HIS A 103 -13.08 11.24 -18.09
CA HIS A 103 -11.80 11.75 -18.60
C HIS A 103 -11.86 13.20 -19.11
N ASN A 104 -13.02 13.84 -19.15
CA ASN A 104 -13.22 15.14 -19.82
C ASN A 104 -12.71 15.13 -21.27
N GLY A 105 -12.20 16.26 -21.77
CA GLY A 105 -11.64 16.36 -23.12
C GLY A 105 -12.70 16.46 -24.23
N VAL A 106 -12.29 16.19 -25.46
CA VAL A 106 -13.12 16.40 -26.66
C VAL A 106 -13.38 15.06 -27.35
N ASP A 107 -14.64 14.62 -27.34
CA ASP A 107 -15.10 13.47 -28.14
C ASP A 107 -15.35 13.89 -29.61
N LYS A 108 -15.61 12.93 -30.50
CA LYS A 108 -15.97 13.17 -31.91
C LYS A 108 -14.82 13.74 -32.77
N THR A 109 -13.58 13.43 -32.41
CA THR A 109 -12.37 13.83 -33.14
C THR A 109 -11.35 12.68 -33.21
N SER A 110 -10.59 12.62 -34.30
CA SER A 110 -9.44 11.73 -34.46
C SER A 110 -8.09 12.41 -34.26
N ASP A 111 -8.10 13.71 -33.96
CA ASP A 111 -6.90 14.47 -33.60
C ASP A 111 -6.64 14.26 -32.10
N LYS A 112 -5.51 13.60 -31.77
CA LYS A 112 -5.10 13.30 -30.41
C LYS A 112 -4.94 14.56 -29.56
N ASP A 113 -4.33 15.61 -30.11
CA ASP A 113 -4.04 16.82 -29.35
C ASP A 113 -5.34 17.57 -29.05
N LEU A 114 -6.30 17.54 -29.98
CA LEU A 114 -7.65 18.06 -29.72
C LEU A 114 -8.42 17.20 -28.71
N ALA A 115 -8.39 15.87 -28.85
CA ALA A 115 -9.09 14.95 -27.95
C ALA A 115 -8.63 15.10 -26.49
N HIS A 116 -7.33 15.28 -26.28
CA HIS A 116 -6.70 15.44 -24.98
C HIS A 116 -6.44 16.91 -24.59
N SER A 117 -7.16 17.86 -25.19
CA SER A 117 -7.05 19.28 -24.85
C SER A 117 -7.95 19.70 -23.68
N GLY A 118 -7.77 20.93 -23.21
CA GLY A 118 -8.65 21.55 -22.20
C GLY A 118 -8.41 20.98 -20.81
N ASP A 119 -9.47 20.43 -20.21
CA ASP A 119 -9.52 19.87 -18.86
C ASP A 119 -9.41 18.34 -18.85
N PHE A 120 -8.90 17.74 -19.93
CA PHE A 120 -8.68 16.30 -20.04
C PHE A 120 -7.91 15.74 -18.84
N LEU A 121 -8.46 14.66 -18.26
CA LEU A 121 -7.89 13.95 -17.13
C LEU A 121 -7.35 12.60 -17.59
N ARG A 122 -6.03 12.47 -17.57
CA ARG A 122 -5.38 11.19 -17.80
C ARG A 122 -5.73 10.15 -16.73
N HIS A 123 -5.83 10.59 -15.48
CA HIS A 123 -6.15 9.77 -14.30
C HIS A 123 -7.37 10.35 -13.56
N PRO A 124 -8.61 10.03 -13.97
CA PRO A 124 -9.83 10.55 -13.35
C PRO A 124 -9.90 10.28 -11.84
N SER A 125 -9.29 9.19 -11.38
CA SER A 125 -9.23 8.81 -9.97
C SER A 125 -8.41 9.75 -9.08
N GLU A 126 -7.61 10.66 -9.64
CA GLU A 126 -7.02 11.77 -8.88
C GLU A 126 -8.08 12.78 -8.43
N GLN A 127 -9.20 12.85 -9.14
CA GLN A 127 -10.39 13.65 -8.83
C GLN A 127 -11.56 12.74 -8.42
N TYR A 128 -11.28 11.70 -7.63
CA TYR A 128 -12.24 10.65 -7.27
C TYR A 128 -13.55 11.17 -6.65
N VAL A 129 -13.52 12.30 -5.95
CA VAL A 129 -14.74 12.92 -5.41
C VAL A 129 -15.70 13.31 -6.54
N GLU A 130 -15.21 14.01 -7.56
CA GLU A 130 -16.02 14.44 -8.70
C GLU A 130 -16.33 13.29 -9.64
N LYS A 131 -15.35 12.41 -9.90
CA LYS A 131 -15.45 11.39 -10.95
C LYS A 131 -16.05 10.07 -10.50
N CYS A 132 -16.07 9.81 -9.19
CA CYS A 132 -16.56 8.55 -8.63
C CYS A 132 -17.65 8.76 -7.57
N GLY A 133 -17.71 9.92 -6.92
CA GLY A 133 -18.55 10.18 -5.74
C GLY A 133 -20.05 9.97 -6.00
N ASP A 134 -20.56 10.34 -7.17
CA ASP A 134 -22.00 10.18 -7.48
C ASP A 134 -22.48 8.72 -7.43
N CYS A 135 -21.59 7.75 -7.67
CA CYS A 135 -21.89 6.32 -7.67
C CYS A 135 -21.26 5.57 -6.47
N HIS A 136 -20.18 6.10 -5.90
CA HIS A 136 -19.36 5.46 -4.87
C HIS A 136 -19.16 6.35 -3.64
N ASP A 137 -20.16 7.18 -3.30
CA ASP A 137 -20.11 8.20 -2.24
C ASP A 137 -19.51 7.69 -0.93
N ASP A 138 -20.00 6.54 -0.44
CA ASP A 138 -19.53 5.94 0.83
C ASP A 138 -18.00 5.70 0.83
N ILE A 139 -17.49 5.01 -0.19
CA ILE A 139 -16.05 4.68 -0.29
C ILE A 139 -15.22 5.94 -0.55
N VAL A 140 -15.75 6.88 -1.32
CA VAL A 140 -15.11 8.17 -1.59
C VAL A 140 -14.95 8.99 -0.30
N GLY A 141 -16.00 9.03 0.52
CA GLY A 141 -15.98 9.67 1.83
C GLY A 141 -14.90 9.07 2.73
N ASP A 142 -14.88 7.75 2.82
CA ASP A 142 -13.91 7.01 3.64
C ASP A 142 -12.45 7.20 3.16
N PHE A 143 -12.24 7.16 1.83
CA PHE A 143 -10.91 7.26 1.21
C PHE A 143 -10.17 8.55 1.49
N SER A 144 -10.89 9.63 1.78
CA SER A 144 -10.29 10.90 2.20
C SER A 144 -9.44 10.77 3.48
N THR A 145 -9.71 9.76 4.31
CA THR A 145 -8.99 9.47 5.55
C THR A 145 -7.97 8.33 5.44
N SER A 146 -7.93 7.63 4.29
CA SER A 146 -7.00 6.54 4.08
C SER A 146 -5.55 7.02 4.01
N LEU A 147 -4.66 6.28 4.68
CA LEU A 147 -3.22 6.50 4.56
C LEU A 147 -2.68 6.18 3.15
N HIS A 148 -3.42 5.43 2.33
CA HIS A 148 -3.06 5.19 0.93
C HIS A 148 -3.10 6.47 0.07
N HIS A 149 -3.77 7.52 0.56
CA HIS A 149 -3.70 8.88 -0.01
C HIS A 149 -2.38 9.61 0.34
N GLY A 150 -1.46 8.96 1.07
CA GLY A 150 -0.10 9.45 1.30
C GLY A 150 0.11 10.33 2.53
N THR A 151 -0.93 10.57 3.32
CA THR A 151 -0.93 11.47 4.49
C THR A 151 0.14 11.07 5.51
N GLY A 152 0.32 9.79 5.81
CA GLY A 152 1.34 9.33 6.77
C GLY A 152 2.78 9.67 6.36
N GLN A 153 3.10 9.64 5.05
CA GLN A 153 4.43 10.04 4.58
C GLN A 153 4.58 11.56 4.55
N LYS A 154 3.54 12.30 4.14
CA LYS A 154 3.52 13.76 4.20
C LYS A 154 3.75 14.25 5.64
N ARG A 155 3.15 13.62 6.63
CA ARG A 155 3.36 13.89 8.07
C ARG A 155 4.83 13.76 8.47
N LYS A 156 5.50 12.69 8.03
CA LYS A 156 6.93 12.50 8.34
C LYS A 156 7.81 13.58 7.74
N VAL A 157 7.54 13.98 6.49
CA VAL A 157 8.32 15.03 5.82
C VAL A 157 8.08 16.40 6.47
N THR A 158 6.82 16.78 6.66
CA THR A 158 6.43 18.06 7.26
C THR A 158 6.99 18.25 8.65
N MET A 159 6.80 17.27 9.54
CA MET A 159 7.29 17.39 10.91
C MET A 159 8.81 17.40 11.00
N ARG A 160 9.52 16.65 10.15
CA ARG A 160 11.00 16.74 10.07
C ARG A 160 11.47 18.08 9.49
N SER A 161 10.64 18.74 8.69
CA SER A 161 10.85 20.11 8.20
C SER A 161 10.40 21.19 9.20
N GLY A 162 10.00 20.83 10.43
CA GLY A 162 9.60 21.79 11.48
C GLY A 162 8.14 22.25 11.44
N LEU A 163 7.28 21.55 10.70
CA LEU A 163 5.84 21.80 10.61
C LEU A 163 5.04 20.84 11.52
N SER A 164 3.71 20.98 11.58
CA SER A 164 2.92 20.26 12.60
C SER A 164 2.35 18.93 12.12
N GLY A 165 2.08 18.80 10.83
CA GLY A 165 1.37 17.63 10.30
C GLY A 165 1.20 17.64 8.77
N PRO A 166 0.53 16.62 8.22
CA PRO A 166 0.36 16.46 6.77
C PRO A 166 -0.43 17.58 6.11
N GLU A 167 -1.30 18.29 6.84
CA GLU A 167 -2.05 19.47 6.40
C GLU A 167 -1.13 20.66 6.07
N ASP A 168 0.03 20.75 6.72
CA ASP A 168 1.03 21.79 6.47
C ASP A 168 1.91 21.47 5.26
N PHE A 169 1.69 20.37 4.53
CA PHE A 169 2.52 19.96 3.40
C PHE A 169 2.64 21.03 2.31
N SER A 170 1.59 21.84 2.11
CA SER A 170 1.59 22.97 1.16
C SER A 170 2.47 24.15 1.59
N GLN A 171 2.93 24.18 2.85
CA GLN A 171 3.82 25.20 3.39
C GLN A 171 5.31 24.87 3.16
N LEU A 172 5.62 23.65 2.70
CA LEU A 172 6.97 23.28 2.32
C LEU A 172 7.44 24.12 1.11
N PRO A 173 8.76 24.38 0.99
CA PRO A 173 9.31 24.98 -0.22
C PRO A 173 8.92 24.22 -1.48
N GLN A 174 8.61 24.95 -2.55
CA GLN A 174 8.10 24.38 -3.80
C GLN A 174 9.02 23.30 -4.40
N HIS A 175 10.35 23.51 -4.36
CA HIS A 175 11.34 22.52 -4.80
C HIS A 175 11.29 21.21 -3.99
N GLN A 176 10.95 21.29 -2.69
CA GLN A 176 10.84 20.12 -1.83
C GLN A 176 9.56 19.35 -2.14
N ILE A 177 8.46 20.04 -2.43
CA ILE A 177 7.20 19.45 -2.90
C ILE A 177 7.42 18.74 -4.24
N GLU A 178 8.14 19.37 -5.18
CA GLU A 178 8.51 18.76 -6.46
C GLU A 178 9.35 17.49 -6.26
N GLY A 179 10.35 17.55 -5.38
CA GLY A 179 11.14 16.38 -5.04
C GLY A 179 10.35 15.27 -4.38
N TYR A 180 9.42 15.61 -3.49
CA TYR A 180 8.50 14.66 -2.90
C TYR A 180 7.65 13.96 -3.96
N ASN A 181 7.05 14.72 -4.87
CA ASN A 181 6.20 14.16 -5.90
C ASN A 181 6.98 13.25 -6.86
N ALA A 182 8.21 13.62 -7.19
CA ALA A 182 9.07 12.84 -8.09
C ALA A 182 9.55 11.51 -7.48
N ASN A 183 9.74 11.44 -6.16
CA ASN A 183 10.42 10.30 -5.52
C ASN A 183 9.56 9.50 -4.53
N CYS A 184 8.55 10.13 -3.94
CA CYS A 184 7.76 9.57 -2.83
C CYS A 184 6.31 9.33 -3.22
N ALA A 185 5.67 10.33 -3.85
CA ALA A 185 4.25 10.25 -4.21
C ALA A 185 3.94 9.24 -5.33
N THR A 186 4.97 8.68 -5.98
CA THR A 186 4.82 7.65 -7.01
C THR A 186 4.23 6.33 -6.50
N CYS A 187 4.21 6.12 -5.18
CA CYS A 187 3.55 4.99 -4.50
C CYS A 187 2.15 5.31 -3.97
N HIS A 188 1.74 6.58 -3.91
CA HIS A 188 0.45 6.96 -3.33
C HIS A 188 -0.67 6.53 -4.25
N GLY A 189 -1.69 5.92 -3.66
CA GLY A 189 -2.78 5.31 -4.41
C GLY A 189 -3.92 6.29 -4.65
N THR A 190 -4.57 6.11 -5.78
CA THR A 190 -5.94 6.54 -6.08
C THR A 190 -6.77 5.30 -6.40
N CYS A 191 -8.10 5.43 -6.53
CA CYS A 191 -8.97 4.32 -6.92
C CYS A 191 -8.45 3.61 -8.20
N GLY A 192 -7.95 4.38 -9.16
CA GLY A 192 -7.41 3.87 -10.42
C GLY A 192 -6.14 3.06 -10.22
N ASN A 193 -5.23 3.46 -9.33
CA ASN A 193 -3.95 2.77 -9.13
C ASN A 193 -4.09 1.35 -8.58
N CYS A 194 -5.22 1.06 -7.93
CA CYS A 194 -5.54 -0.28 -7.47
C CYS A 194 -6.41 -1.05 -8.47
N HIS A 195 -7.41 -0.38 -9.05
CA HIS A 195 -8.51 -1.06 -9.75
C HIS A 195 -8.44 -1.01 -11.27
N VAL A 196 -7.64 -0.13 -11.89
CA VAL A 196 -7.67 0.11 -13.35
C VAL A 196 -6.29 0.21 -13.99
N VAL A 197 -5.36 0.93 -13.36
CA VAL A 197 -4.03 1.22 -13.89
C VAL A 197 -2.94 0.67 -13.01
N ARG A 198 -1.84 0.27 -13.64
CA ARG A 198 -0.57 0.00 -12.98
C ARG A 198 -0.03 1.31 -12.40
N PRO A 199 0.48 1.32 -11.15
CA PRO A 199 1.19 2.48 -10.59
C PRO A 199 2.36 2.92 -11.48
N PRO A 200 2.83 4.17 -11.41
CA PRO A 200 4.00 4.63 -12.16
C PRO A 200 5.25 3.75 -11.97
N LEU A 201 5.50 3.29 -10.74
CA LEU A 201 6.61 2.37 -10.42
C LEU A 201 6.46 0.97 -11.04
N ALA A 202 5.26 0.62 -11.52
CA ALA A 202 4.99 -0.60 -12.25
C ALA A 202 5.03 -0.41 -13.78
N GLY A 203 5.47 0.76 -14.27
CA GLY A 203 5.54 1.10 -15.68
C GLY A 203 4.28 1.81 -16.22
N GLY A 204 3.27 2.05 -15.38
CA GLY A 204 2.05 2.76 -15.76
C GLY A 204 1.17 2.03 -16.77
N GLY A 205 0.02 2.63 -17.11
CA GLY A 205 -0.91 2.08 -18.09
C GLY A 205 -1.92 1.10 -17.53
N LEU A 206 -2.85 0.65 -18.37
CA LEU A 206 -3.96 -0.22 -17.98
C LEU A 206 -3.46 -1.58 -17.50
N VAL A 207 -4.04 -2.10 -16.41
CA VAL A 207 -3.66 -3.41 -15.87
C VAL A 207 -4.30 -4.56 -16.65
N ASP A 208 -5.51 -4.34 -17.17
CA ASP A 208 -6.33 -5.35 -17.85
C ASP A 208 -7.36 -4.65 -18.76
N GLY A 209 -6.93 -4.05 -19.87
CA GLY A 209 -7.84 -3.51 -20.90
C GLY A 209 -8.91 -2.51 -20.42
N HIS A 210 -8.62 -1.69 -19.40
CA HIS A 210 -9.55 -0.75 -18.75
C HIS A 210 -10.68 -1.39 -17.93
N ASN A 211 -10.52 -2.66 -17.53
CA ASN A 211 -11.38 -3.31 -16.56
C ASN A 211 -11.26 -2.66 -15.18
N PHE A 212 -12.39 -2.46 -14.50
CA PHE A 212 -12.46 -2.02 -13.11
C PHE A 212 -12.44 -3.25 -12.21
N ILE A 213 -11.24 -3.68 -11.84
CA ILE A 213 -11.01 -4.92 -11.10
C ILE A 213 -11.41 -4.73 -9.64
N LYS A 214 -12.38 -5.50 -9.15
CA LYS A 214 -12.82 -5.43 -7.74
C LYS A 214 -11.71 -5.77 -6.75
N SER A 215 -10.96 -6.84 -7.01
CA SER A 215 -9.90 -7.34 -6.12
C SER A 215 -8.54 -7.19 -6.81
N PRO A 216 -7.70 -6.24 -6.37
CA PRO A 216 -6.42 -5.98 -7.01
C PRO A 216 -5.47 -7.17 -6.88
N SER A 217 -4.55 -7.30 -7.85
CA SER A 217 -3.53 -8.34 -7.82
C SER A 217 -2.48 -8.04 -6.76
N MET A 218 -2.18 -9.01 -5.88
CA MET A 218 -1.06 -8.88 -4.95
C MET A 218 0.26 -8.56 -5.67
N LEU A 219 0.61 -9.33 -6.70
CA LEU A 219 1.90 -9.22 -7.39
C LEU A 219 1.98 -8.01 -8.32
N ASN A 220 0.88 -7.71 -9.03
CA ASN A 220 0.88 -6.68 -10.07
C ASN A 220 0.40 -5.31 -9.59
N THR A 221 -0.22 -5.23 -8.41
CA THR A 221 -0.72 -3.97 -7.83
C THR A 221 -0.03 -3.69 -6.50
N CYS A 222 -0.31 -4.48 -5.46
CA CYS A 222 0.12 -4.17 -4.09
C CYS A 222 1.65 -4.15 -3.95
N ILE A 223 2.31 -5.20 -4.44
CA ILE A 223 3.76 -5.38 -4.34
C ILE A 223 4.53 -4.38 -5.21
N LYS A 224 3.89 -3.68 -6.15
CA LYS A 224 4.60 -2.66 -6.95
C LYS A 224 4.93 -1.41 -6.15
N CYS A 225 4.10 -1.06 -5.16
CA CYS A 225 4.39 0.02 -4.21
C CYS A 225 5.02 -0.53 -2.92
N HIS A 226 4.60 -1.73 -2.47
CA HIS A 226 5.08 -2.38 -1.25
C HIS A 226 6.25 -3.35 -1.49
N SER A 227 7.08 -3.12 -2.52
CA SER A 227 8.03 -4.12 -3.04
C SER A 227 9.01 -4.60 -1.98
N SER A 228 9.87 -3.73 -1.45
CA SER A 228 11.01 -4.18 -0.63
C SER A 228 10.63 -4.62 0.78
N ARG A 229 9.75 -3.88 1.46
CA ARG A 229 9.44 -4.10 2.88
C ARG A 229 8.29 -5.07 3.12
N GLY A 230 7.35 -5.14 2.18
CA GLY A 230 6.20 -6.05 2.22
C GLY A 230 6.46 -7.25 1.30
N GLY A 231 6.40 -7.03 -0.02
CA GLY A 231 6.44 -8.08 -1.03
C GLY A 231 7.67 -8.98 -0.98
N HIS A 232 8.88 -8.42 -0.99
CA HIS A 232 10.13 -9.19 -0.97
C HIS A 232 10.30 -9.97 0.33
N ALA A 233 9.83 -9.41 1.46
CA ALA A 233 9.80 -10.10 2.74
C ALA A 233 8.81 -11.27 2.70
N TYR A 234 7.59 -11.01 2.20
CA TYR A 234 6.50 -11.98 2.17
C TYR A 234 6.78 -13.15 1.24
N LEU A 235 7.43 -12.85 0.11
CA LEU A 235 7.86 -13.82 -0.90
C LEU A 235 9.23 -14.46 -0.59
N GLY A 236 9.95 -14.04 0.46
CA GLY A 236 11.26 -14.60 0.81
C GLY A 236 12.35 -14.39 -0.25
N LEU A 237 12.38 -13.24 -0.93
CA LEU A 237 13.29 -13.03 -2.08
C LEU A 237 14.73 -12.68 -1.70
N ALA A 238 15.00 -12.29 -0.45
CA ALA A 238 16.34 -11.96 -0.02
C ALA A 238 17.18 -13.23 0.19
N SER A 239 18.49 -13.11 0.02
CA SER A 239 19.38 -14.25 0.25
C SER A 239 19.31 -14.69 1.71
N GLY A 240 19.10 -15.99 1.93
CA GLY A 240 19.00 -16.57 3.27
C GLY A 240 17.65 -16.37 3.96
N THR A 241 16.64 -15.85 3.26
CA THR A 241 15.27 -15.73 3.79
C THR A 241 14.34 -16.76 3.20
N GLU A 242 13.36 -17.20 4.00
CA GLU A 242 12.25 -18.06 3.56
C GLU A 242 10.96 -17.23 3.35
N PRO A 243 10.04 -17.66 2.48
CA PRO A 243 8.74 -17.00 2.34
C PRO A 243 7.89 -17.09 3.62
N ASP A 244 6.93 -16.18 3.76
CA ASP A 244 6.03 -16.14 4.92
C ASP A 244 5.17 -17.42 5.01
N VAL A 245 5.00 -17.94 6.23
CA VAL A 245 4.24 -19.16 6.49
C VAL A 245 2.77 -19.03 6.07
N HIS A 246 2.18 -17.83 6.16
CA HIS A 246 0.80 -17.60 5.71
C HIS A 246 0.69 -17.69 4.19
N LEU A 247 1.75 -17.33 3.46
CA LEU A 247 1.82 -17.55 2.02
C LEU A 247 1.97 -19.04 1.72
N THR A 248 2.94 -19.73 2.32
CA THR A 248 3.32 -21.09 1.89
C THR A 248 2.35 -22.17 2.38
N GLU A 249 1.81 -22.03 3.59
CA GLU A 249 0.96 -23.05 4.19
C GLU A 249 -0.54 -22.76 4.00
N ALA A 250 -0.93 -21.48 3.98
CA ALA A 250 -2.34 -21.07 3.86
C ALA A 250 -2.70 -20.48 2.48
N GLY A 251 -1.72 -20.16 1.64
CA GLY A 251 -1.97 -19.56 0.32
C GLY A 251 -2.48 -18.12 0.39
N TYR A 252 -2.25 -17.42 1.50
CA TYR A 252 -2.79 -16.07 1.71
C TYR A 252 -2.13 -15.05 0.80
N HIS A 253 -2.97 -14.13 0.33
CA HIS A 253 -2.64 -12.91 -0.38
C HIS A 253 -2.81 -11.72 0.58
N CYS A 254 -2.32 -10.54 0.21
CA CYS A 254 -2.41 -9.36 1.08
C CYS A 254 -3.83 -9.11 1.61
N ILE A 255 -4.84 -9.26 0.75
CA ILE A 255 -6.24 -8.96 1.08
C ILE A 255 -6.92 -10.04 1.94
N ASP A 256 -6.27 -11.18 2.19
CA ASP A 256 -6.77 -12.17 3.13
C ASP A 256 -6.56 -11.73 4.59
N CYS A 257 -5.60 -10.82 4.83
CA CYS A 257 -5.41 -10.14 6.11
C CYS A 257 -5.88 -8.68 6.05
N HIS A 258 -5.57 -7.97 4.95
CA HIS A 258 -5.85 -6.54 4.79
C HIS A 258 -7.22 -6.30 4.15
N THR A 259 -8.20 -5.88 4.94
CA THR A 259 -9.59 -5.74 4.48
C THR A 259 -9.80 -4.51 3.60
N GLY A 260 -10.86 -4.50 2.79
CA GLY A 260 -11.21 -3.34 1.98
C GLY A 260 -11.47 -2.08 2.82
N THR A 261 -12.09 -2.22 3.99
CA THR A 261 -12.32 -1.11 4.93
C THR A 261 -11.01 -0.57 5.48
N GLU A 262 -10.02 -1.42 5.76
CA GLU A 262 -8.69 -0.95 6.17
C GLU A 262 -7.99 -0.17 5.06
N LEU A 263 -8.03 -0.69 3.83
CA LEU A 263 -7.34 -0.08 2.71
C LEU A 263 -8.02 1.24 2.27
N HIS A 264 -9.35 1.27 2.25
CA HIS A 264 -10.13 2.45 1.86
C HIS A 264 -10.30 3.47 2.97
N GLY A 265 -10.02 3.17 4.23
CA GLY A 265 -10.35 4.06 5.34
C GLY A 265 -11.77 3.81 5.86
N ASN A 266 -12.10 4.46 6.98
CA ASN A 266 -13.40 4.34 7.66
C ASN A 266 -13.95 5.71 8.09
N GLY A 267 -13.48 6.78 7.46
CA GLY A 267 -13.87 8.16 7.76
C GLY A 267 -13.19 8.75 9.00
N MET A 268 -12.33 7.99 9.69
CA MET A 268 -11.55 8.46 10.84
C MET A 268 -10.08 8.60 10.45
N PRO A 269 -9.54 9.83 10.34
CA PRO A 269 -8.12 10.02 10.04
C PRO A 269 -7.26 9.56 11.21
N VAL A 270 -6.13 8.94 10.88
CA VAL A 270 -5.10 8.52 11.84
C VAL A 270 -3.74 9.09 11.43
N ASP A 271 -2.85 9.30 12.38
CA ASP A 271 -1.54 9.90 12.11
C ASP A 271 -0.58 8.88 11.48
N HIS A 272 -0.75 7.61 11.82
CA HIS A 272 0.06 6.52 11.29
C HIS A 272 -0.66 5.17 11.30
N ARG A 273 -0.19 4.23 10.47
CA ARG A 273 -0.87 2.93 10.23
C ARG A 273 -1.19 2.11 11.48
N TYR A 274 -0.39 2.24 12.56
CA TYR A 274 -0.59 1.46 13.78
C TYR A 274 -1.70 1.99 14.69
N GLU A 275 -2.25 3.18 14.40
CA GLU A 275 -3.43 3.75 15.09
C GLU A 275 -4.74 3.31 14.43
N TYR A 276 -4.67 2.67 13.27
CA TYR A 276 -5.85 2.25 12.54
C TYR A 276 -6.49 1.05 13.25
N SER A 277 -7.77 1.17 13.63
CA SER A 277 -8.48 0.17 14.44
C SER A 277 -8.69 -1.15 13.71
N ASP A 278 -8.82 -1.10 12.39
CA ASP A 278 -9.13 -2.29 11.57
C ASP A 278 -7.85 -2.88 10.94
N LEU A 279 -6.67 -2.46 11.43
CA LEU A 279 -5.39 -3.05 11.04
C LEU A 279 -5.36 -4.52 11.51
N PRO A 280 -4.99 -5.48 10.66
CA PRO A 280 -4.94 -6.87 11.07
C PRO A 280 -3.94 -7.09 12.20
N GLU A 281 -4.36 -7.85 13.20
CA GLU A 281 -3.55 -8.27 14.34
C GLU A 281 -3.38 -9.80 14.35
N CYS A 282 -2.35 -10.30 15.03
CA CYS A 282 -2.07 -11.74 15.04
C CYS A 282 -3.18 -12.52 15.78
N ASP A 283 -3.75 -11.92 16.80
CA ASP A 283 -4.82 -12.45 17.65
C ASP A 283 -6.22 -12.41 17.00
N ASP A 284 -6.37 -11.76 15.84
CA ASP A 284 -7.57 -11.94 15.00
C ASP A 284 -7.73 -13.38 14.51
N CYS A 285 -6.61 -14.11 14.37
CA CYS A 285 -6.55 -15.47 13.83
C CYS A 285 -5.91 -16.49 14.77
N HIS A 286 -5.02 -16.05 15.67
CA HIS A 286 -4.20 -16.94 16.50
C HIS A 286 -4.46 -16.72 17.98
N ASP A 287 -4.94 -17.76 18.65
CA ASP A 287 -4.88 -17.81 20.11
C ASP A 287 -3.43 -17.99 20.59
N ARG A 288 -3.16 -17.53 21.81
CA ARG A 288 -1.88 -17.80 22.48
C ARG A 288 -1.64 -19.32 22.55
N ALA A 289 -0.56 -19.78 21.93
CA ALA A 289 -0.16 -21.17 22.04
C ALA A 289 0.41 -21.48 23.43
N ASP A 290 0.06 -22.64 23.99
CA ASP A 290 0.54 -23.13 25.29
C ASP A 290 2.00 -23.61 25.18
N ASN A 291 2.94 -22.70 25.45
CA ASN A 291 4.37 -23.00 25.54
C ASN A 291 5.12 -21.95 26.35
N MET A 292 6.33 -22.31 26.76
CA MET A 292 7.14 -21.47 27.66
C MET A 292 7.50 -20.09 27.11
N TYR A 293 7.62 -19.92 25.79
CA TYR A 293 7.95 -18.60 25.22
C TYR A 293 6.77 -17.65 25.39
N HIS A 294 5.56 -18.09 25.06
CA HIS A 294 4.37 -17.29 25.27
C HIS A 294 4.06 -17.09 26.76
N ASP A 295 4.31 -18.08 27.61
CA ASP A 295 4.14 -17.92 29.06
C ASP A 295 4.98 -16.79 29.64
N MET A 296 6.20 -16.63 29.13
CA MET A 296 7.14 -15.62 29.61
C MET A 296 6.95 -14.26 28.94
N HIS A 297 6.64 -14.22 27.64
CA HIS A 297 6.84 -13.02 26.83
C HIS A 297 5.63 -12.46 26.11
N TYR A 298 4.47 -13.12 26.18
CA TYR A 298 3.28 -12.72 25.42
C TYR A 298 2.89 -11.24 25.63
N ASN A 299 3.13 -10.69 26.83
CA ASN A 299 2.82 -9.30 27.17
C ASN A 299 4.06 -8.38 27.24
N ASP A 300 5.20 -8.82 26.71
CA ASP A 300 6.45 -8.04 26.71
C ASP A 300 6.89 -7.64 25.31
N PHE A 301 6.76 -8.55 24.34
CA PHE A 301 7.21 -8.38 22.97
C PHE A 301 6.06 -8.37 21.97
N ASN A 302 6.20 -7.60 20.87
CA ASN A 302 5.34 -7.85 19.72
C ASN A 302 5.68 -9.21 19.09
N CYS A 303 4.68 -9.93 18.57
CA CYS A 303 4.81 -11.32 18.09
C CYS A 303 5.97 -11.50 17.09
N HIS A 304 6.26 -10.46 16.32
CA HIS A 304 7.32 -10.40 15.34
C HIS A 304 8.72 -10.65 15.94
N VAL A 305 8.98 -10.32 17.22
CA VAL A 305 10.28 -10.61 17.87
C VAL A 305 10.61 -12.10 17.85
N CYS A 306 9.60 -12.97 17.98
CA CYS A 306 9.81 -14.42 17.95
C CYS A 306 9.63 -15.01 16.55
N HIS A 307 8.71 -14.45 15.78
CA HIS A 307 8.25 -15.04 14.53
C HIS A 307 8.86 -14.43 13.26
N SER A 308 9.60 -13.34 13.35
CA SER A 308 10.33 -12.77 12.22
C SER A 308 11.74 -13.37 12.14
N GLN A 309 12.18 -13.61 10.91
CA GLN A 309 13.59 -13.85 10.56
C GLN A 309 14.29 -12.52 10.26
N ASP A 310 15.58 -12.53 9.93
CA ASP A 310 16.29 -11.32 9.49
C ASP A 310 15.54 -10.68 8.32
N TYR A 311 15.46 -9.35 8.32
CA TYR A 311 14.65 -8.63 7.35
C TYR A 311 15.37 -7.44 6.77
N ASN A 312 14.83 -6.98 5.64
CA ASN A 312 15.44 -5.94 4.85
C ASN A 312 15.49 -4.58 5.59
N ASN A 313 16.69 -4.07 5.83
CA ASN A 313 16.95 -2.76 6.36
C ASN A 313 17.67 -1.91 5.31
N CYS A 314 17.54 -0.59 5.45
CA CYS A 314 18.23 0.41 4.64
C CYS A 314 18.24 1.72 5.44
N GLY A 315 19.13 2.64 5.07
CA GLY A 315 19.25 3.89 5.81
C GLY A 315 19.81 5.02 4.95
N GLU A 316 19.82 6.20 5.55
CA GLU A 316 20.57 7.35 5.03
C GLU A 316 20.23 7.69 3.57
N CYS A 317 18.96 8.01 3.32
CA CYS A 317 18.45 8.19 1.96
C CYS A 317 18.56 9.63 1.50
N HIS A 318 19.27 9.84 0.40
CA HIS A 318 19.30 11.09 -0.35
C HIS A 318 18.32 11.03 -1.51
N VAL A 319 17.28 11.86 -1.43
CA VAL A 319 16.23 11.89 -2.44
C VAL A 319 16.82 12.37 -3.77
N HIS A 320 16.62 11.61 -4.86
CA HIS A 320 17.13 11.88 -6.22
C HIS A 320 18.67 11.85 -6.42
N GLY A 321 19.46 11.91 -5.34
CA GLY A 321 20.93 11.81 -5.36
C GLY A 321 21.46 10.38 -5.30
N ASP A 322 22.35 10.09 -4.36
CA ASP A 322 22.98 8.77 -4.16
C ASP A 322 21.98 7.65 -3.78
N GLY A 323 20.69 8.00 -3.57
CA GLY A 323 19.70 7.08 -3.03
C GLY A 323 20.02 6.73 -1.58
N ALA A 324 19.80 5.49 -1.19
CA ALA A 324 20.18 5.02 0.14
C ALA A 324 21.71 4.84 0.22
N ARG A 325 22.41 5.71 0.97
CA ARG A 325 23.85 5.61 1.22
C ARG A 325 24.20 4.39 2.05
N ILE A 326 23.27 3.92 2.87
CA ILE A 326 23.31 2.59 3.47
C ILE A 326 22.48 1.67 2.57
N PRO A 327 23.13 0.83 1.75
CA PRO A 327 22.44 -0.05 0.83
C PRO A 327 21.55 -1.04 1.57
N SER A 328 20.67 -1.72 0.83
CA SER A 328 19.81 -2.76 1.40
C SER A 328 20.62 -3.90 2.03
N TYR A 329 20.27 -4.30 3.26
CA TYR A 329 20.92 -5.40 3.98
C TYR A 329 19.90 -6.17 4.84
N GLN A 330 20.19 -7.42 5.21
CA GLN A 330 19.37 -8.15 6.17
C GLN A 330 19.89 -7.86 7.59
N ASP A 331 19.00 -7.51 8.50
CA ASP A 331 19.31 -7.22 9.89
C ASP A 331 18.08 -7.47 10.78
N PHE A 332 18.30 -7.54 12.08
CA PHE A 332 17.31 -7.83 13.09
C PHE A 332 17.62 -7.09 14.38
N LYS A 333 16.80 -6.09 14.73
CA LYS A 333 16.99 -5.27 15.92
C LYS A 333 15.73 -5.24 16.81
N ILE A 334 15.92 -5.61 18.07
CA ILE A 334 14.98 -5.48 19.18
C ILE A 334 15.32 -4.20 19.94
N ALA A 335 14.36 -3.30 20.07
CA ALA A 335 14.50 -2.04 20.81
C ALA A 335 13.37 -1.89 21.82
N LEU A 336 13.45 -0.87 22.69
CA LEU A 336 12.28 -0.40 23.41
C LEU A 336 11.20 0.01 22.40
N ASN A 337 9.94 -0.19 22.78
CA ASN A 337 8.81 0.18 21.93
C ASN A 337 8.84 1.69 21.62
N PRO A 338 8.95 2.11 20.35
CA PRO A 338 9.01 3.52 19.99
C PRO A 338 7.64 4.20 19.91
N ILE A 339 6.53 3.44 20.04
CA ILE A 339 5.15 3.94 20.02
C ILE A 339 4.33 3.40 21.21
N PRO A 340 4.80 3.56 22.47
CA PRO A 340 4.13 2.99 23.64
C PRO A 340 2.72 3.55 23.87
N GLU A 341 2.41 4.74 23.36
CA GLU A 341 1.07 5.32 23.38
C GLU A 341 0.08 4.56 22.48
N THR A 342 0.53 4.07 21.32
CA THR A 342 -0.33 3.37 20.36
C THR A 342 -0.32 1.86 20.55
N LYS A 343 0.82 1.29 20.96
CA LYS A 343 0.97 -0.15 21.24
C LYS A 343 1.44 -0.38 22.69
N PRO A 344 0.66 0.01 23.71
CA PRO A 344 1.09 0.02 25.12
C PRO A 344 1.37 -1.37 25.72
N GLY A 345 0.86 -2.43 25.09
CA GLY A 345 1.07 -3.81 25.54
C GLY A 345 2.49 -4.34 25.34
N TYR A 346 3.33 -3.64 24.56
CA TYR A 346 4.68 -4.09 24.26
C TYR A 346 5.73 -3.19 24.91
N LYS A 347 6.66 -3.80 25.65
CA LYS A 347 7.83 -3.12 26.22
C LYS A 347 8.94 -3.01 25.19
N MET A 348 9.13 -4.06 24.42
CA MET A 348 10.17 -4.16 23.41
C MET A 348 9.61 -4.71 22.10
N THR A 349 10.16 -4.25 20.99
CA THR A 349 9.59 -4.49 19.67
C THR A 349 10.70 -4.60 18.64
N LEU A 350 10.41 -5.24 17.51
CA LEU A 350 11.27 -5.10 16.34
C LEU A 350 11.21 -3.69 15.78
N VAL A 351 12.38 -3.17 15.41
CA VAL A 351 12.52 -1.85 14.78
C VAL A 351 13.32 -1.93 13.49
N ARG A 352 12.88 -1.16 12.49
CA ARG A 352 13.53 -1.09 11.17
C ARG A 352 14.18 0.26 10.98
N ARG A 353 15.44 0.26 10.52
CA ARG A 353 16.11 1.48 10.08
C ARG A 353 15.39 2.07 8.88
N THR A 354 15.23 3.39 8.86
CA THR A 354 14.44 4.10 7.85
C THR A 354 15.29 5.03 7.00
N LEU A 355 14.68 5.46 5.90
CA LEU A 355 15.27 6.30 4.86
C LEU A 355 15.26 7.77 5.31
N ALA A 356 15.96 8.06 6.40
CA ALA A 356 16.12 9.39 6.96
C ALA A 356 17.61 9.67 7.22
N ALA A 357 18.01 10.90 6.97
CA ALA A 357 19.32 11.51 7.12
C ALA A 357 19.09 13.02 7.34
N PRO A 358 20.00 13.74 8.02
CA PRO A 358 19.89 15.20 8.20
C PRO A 358 19.73 15.91 6.85
N ASP A 359 20.55 15.52 5.87
CA ASP A 359 20.75 16.12 4.55
C ASP A 359 19.85 15.52 3.45
N ASN A 360 18.77 14.81 3.82
CA ASN A 360 17.88 14.06 2.93
C ASN A 360 17.41 14.80 1.65
N TRP A 361 17.30 16.13 1.75
CA TRP A 361 16.74 17.02 0.74
C TRP A 361 17.77 17.99 0.13
N GLU A 362 19.07 17.74 0.32
CA GLU A 362 20.16 18.61 -0.16
C GLU A 362 20.06 18.88 -1.66
N VAL A 363 19.77 17.85 -2.47
CA VAL A 363 19.58 17.94 -3.93
C VAL A 363 18.40 18.84 -4.33
N TYR A 364 17.46 19.03 -3.42
CA TYR A 364 16.33 19.94 -3.59
C TYR A 364 16.57 21.32 -2.95
N GLY A 365 17.77 21.62 -2.44
CA GLY A 365 18.11 22.93 -1.89
C GLY A 365 17.75 23.12 -0.41
N VAL A 366 17.55 22.02 0.32
CA VAL A 366 17.38 22.02 1.78
C VAL A 366 18.58 21.29 2.40
N ASP A 367 19.52 22.07 2.94
CA ASP A 367 20.79 21.55 3.47
C ASP A 367 20.59 20.51 4.56
N GLU A 368 19.72 20.79 5.54
CA GLU A 368 19.40 19.86 6.63
C GLU A 368 17.93 19.99 7.07
N TYR A 369 17.36 18.89 7.56
CA TYR A 369 16.07 18.91 8.25
C TYR A 369 16.12 19.79 9.49
N ALA A 370 15.04 20.54 9.73
CA ALA A 370 14.91 21.39 10.91
C ALA A 370 14.67 20.60 12.21
N SER A 371 14.08 19.41 12.13
CA SER A 371 13.69 18.59 13.29
C SER A 371 13.77 17.10 12.97
N LEU A 372 14.97 16.60 12.66
CA LEU A 372 15.19 15.17 12.35
C LEU A 372 14.68 14.26 13.49
N GLU A 373 14.83 14.70 14.72
CA GLU A 373 14.44 14.07 15.97
C GLU A 373 12.93 14.00 16.20
N ALA A 374 12.11 14.63 15.35
CA ALA A 374 10.65 14.49 15.38
C ALA A 374 10.21 13.01 15.27
N PHE A 375 11.04 12.15 14.65
CA PHE A 375 10.84 10.71 14.65
C PHE A 375 12.17 9.96 14.77
N PRO A 376 12.19 8.78 15.40
CA PRO A 376 13.36 7.93 15.39
C PRO A 376 13.70 7.46 13.96
N THR A 377 14.99 7.25 13.72
CA THR A 377 15.50 6.66 12.48
C THR A 377 15.30 5.15 12.45
N TYR A 378 15.11 4.52 13.62
CA TYR A 378 14.60 3.16 13.78
C TYR A 378 13.13 3.18 14.22
N ASN A 379 12.22 2.76 13.34
CA ASN A 379 10.78 2.82 13.58
C ASN A 379 10.21 1.44 13.97
N TYR A 380 9.11 1.41 14.74
CA TYR A 380 8.33 0.18 14.98
C TYR A 380 8.03 -0.51 13.64
N THR A 381 8.26 -1.82 13.58
CA THR A 381 8.05 -2.59 12.36
C THR A 381 7.26 -3.86 12.63
N THR A 382 6.50 -4.25 11.60
CA THR A 382 5.78 -5.53 11.48
C THR A 382 6.27 -6.22 10.20
N PRO A 383 7.47 -6.84 10.21
CA PRO A 383 8.01 -7.49 9.03
C PRO A 383 7.07 -8.59 8.52
N HIS A 384 6.83 -8.61 7.21
CA HIS A 384 5.98 -9.62 6.56
C HIS A 384 6.81 -10.83 6.16
N ASN A 385 7.44 -11.49 7.11
CA ASN A 385 8.35 -12.64 6.86
C ASN A 385 8.21 -13.69 7.98
N ILE A 386 6.97 -13.88 8.42
CA ILE A 386 6.60 -14.69 9.56
C ILE A 386 6.94 -16.15 9.30
N LEU A 387 7.66 -16.78 10.22
CA LEU A 387 7.90 -18.21 10.26
C LEU A 387 7.29 -18.79 11.54
N ARG A 388 6.83 -20.04 11.44
CA ARG A 388 6.38 -20.78 12.63
C ARG A 388 7.52 -20.96 13.63
N TRP A 389 8.71 -21.29 13.14
CA TRP A 389 9.93 -21.44 13.90
C TRP A 389 11.04 -20.64 13.22
N THR A 390 11.77 -19.86 13.99
CA THR A 390 12.89 -19.04 13.53
C THR A 390 14.18 -19.56 14.15
N SER A 391 15.34 -19.09 13.66
CA SER A 391 16.62 -19.36 14.32
C SER A 391 16.66 -18.91 15.79
N ARG A 392 15.80 -17.95 16.19
CA ARG A 392 15.69 -17.46 17.58
C ARG A 392 14.84 -18.36 18.48
N THR A 393 13.86 -19.08 17.91
CA THR A 393 12.90 -19.88 18.69
C THR A 393 13.13 -21.39 18.57
N GLN A 394 13.85 -21.83 17.54
CA GLN A 394 14.25 -23.22 17.36
C GLN A 394 15.58 -23.47 18.09
N THR A 395 15.51 -24.14 19.24
CA THR A 395 16.69 -24.49 20.05
C THR A 395 16.61 -25.93 20.53
N ASP A 396 17.74 -26.63 20.49
CA ASP A 396 17.94 -27.95 21.12
C ASP A 396 18.29 -27.81 22.62
N GLY A 397 18.44 -26.58 23.11
CA GLY A 397 18.85 -26.25 24.47
C GLY A 397 17.82 -25.42 25.24
N ALA A 398 18.29 -24.56 26.15
CA ALA A 398 17.40 -23.70 26.91
C ALA A 398 16.81 -22.59 26.00
N CYS A 399 15.56 -22.22 26.26
CA CYS A 399 14.79 -21.26 25.45
C CYS A 399 15.46 -19.88 25.28
N TYR A 400 16.35 -19.49 26.20
CA TYR A 400 17.02 -18.19 26.15
C TYR A 400 18.24 -18.16 25.23
N VAL A 401 18.77 -19.31 24.79
CA VAL A 401 20.12 -19.44 24.21
C VAL A 401 20.28 -18.65 22.91
N ASN A 402 19.24 -18.57 22.08
CA ASN A 402 19.30 -17.94 20.76
C ASN A 402 18.75 -16.50 20.75
N CYS A 403 18.40 -15.93 21.91
CA CYS A 403 17.77 -14.60 21.96
C CYS A 403 18.29 -13.73 23.11
N HIS A 404 18.44 -14.26 24.33
CA HIS A 404 18.93 -13.45 25.44
C HIS A 404 20.43 -13.21 25.30
N ILE A 405 20.89 -12.04 25.73
CA ILE A 405 22.32 -11.75 25.75
C ILE A 405 23.00 -12.59 26.82
N ARG A 406 24.16 -13.15 26.49
CA ARG A 406 24.96 -14.00 27.37
C ARG A 406 26.42 -13.62 27.28
N ASN A 407 27.08 -13.49 28.43
CA ASN A 407 28.53 -13.30 28.49
C ASN A 407 29.24 -14.66 28.50
N GLU A 408 29.90 -15.01 27.40
CA GLU A 408 30.71 -16.21 27.29
C GLU A 408 32.19 -15.83 27.19
N GLY A 409 32.87 -15.76 28.34
CA GLY A 409 34.32 -15.51 28.36
C GLY A 409 34.73 -14.09 27.96
N GLY A 410 33.82 -13.11 28.05
CA GLY A 410 34.02 -11.73 27.61
C GLY A 410 33.29 -11.38 26.32
N ASP A 411 32.82 -12.38 25.58
CA ASP A 411 32.04 -12.19 24.36
C ASP A 411 30.54 -12.14 24.68
N LEU A 412 29.88 -11.05 24.28
CA LEU A 412 28.45 -10.86 24.48
C LEU A 412 27.68 -11.48 23.31
N ILE A 413 27.28 -12.74 23.46
CA ILE A 413 26.49 -13.49 22.48
C ILE A 413 25.08 -12.91 22.41
N ASN A 414 24.50 -12.82 21.20
CA ASN A 414 23.19 -12.24 20.89
C ASN A 414 23.06 -10.73 21.13
N LYS A 415 24.15 -10.02 21.47
CA LYS A 415 24.11 -8.55 21.64
C LYS A 415 23.62 -7.87 20.36
N GLU A 416 24.04 -8.40 19.22
CA GLU A 416 23.71 -7.89 17.89
C GLU A 416 22.21 -7.87 17.59
N LEU A 417 21.41 -8.71 18.26
CA LEU A 417 19.95 -8.74 18.10
C LEU A 417 19.24 -7.53 18.69
N TYR A 418 19.91 -6.75 19.54
CA TYR A 418 19.32 -5.60 20.23
C TYR A 418 19.91 -4.30 19.69
N LEU A 419 19.11 -3.23 19.79
CA LEU A 419 19.54 -1.88 19.40
C LEU A 419 20.19 -1.18 20.58
N PHE A 420 21.51 -1.03 20.54
CA PHE A 420 22.29 -0.26 21.50
C PHE A 420 22.63 1.12 20.95
N MET A 421 23.04 2.04 21.83
CA MET A 421 23.52 3.37 21.40
C MET A 421 24.75 3.27 20.48
N ASP A 422 25.58 2.24 20.63
CA ASP A 422 26.76 2.01 19.78
C ASP A 422 26.42 1.47 18.37
N ASP A 423 25.17 1.06 18.11
CA ASP A 423 24.68 0.74 16.78
C ASP A 423 24.29 2.00 15.97
N LEU A 424 24.11 3.15 16.64
CA LEU A 424 23.63 4.38 16.02
C LEU A 424 24.78 5.20 15.43
N LEU A 425 24.53 5.85 14.28
CA LEU A 425 25.39 6.94 13.84
C LEU A 425 25.27 8.13 14.79
N GLU A 426 26.31 8.97 14.87
CA GLU A 426 26.35 10.11 15.78
C GLU A 426 25.10 11.02 15.65
N TRP A 427 24.67 11.27 14.41
CA TRP A 427 23.48 12.09 14.14
C TRP A 427 22.15 11.36 14.38
N GLU A 428 22.14 10.04 14.54
CA GLU A 428 20.93 9.27 14.89
C GLU A 428 20.67 9.25 16.40
N ALA A 429 21.69 9.54 17.22
CA ALA A 429 21.64 9.38 18.67
C ALA A 429 20.54 10.23 19.31
N GLU A 430 20.32 11.47 18.87
CA GLU A 430 19.26 12.32 19.41
C GLU A 430 17.85 11.81 19.06
N ALA A 431 17.66 11.39 17.80
CA ALA A 431 16.38 10.92 17.28
C ALA A 431 16.00 9.54 17.83
N THR A 432 16.97 8.63 17.98
CA THR A 432 16.73 7.20 18.25
C THR A 432 17.25 6.75 19.62
N GLY A 433 18.16 7.46 20.26
CA GLY A 433 18.78 7.04 21.52
C GLY A 433 17.80 6.75 22.66
N LYS A 434 16.60 7.33 22.63
CA LYS A 434 15.55 7.10 23.63
C LYS A 434 14.98 5.67 23.61
N ILE A 435 15.15 4.95 22.50
CA ILE A 435 14.60 3.60 22.34
C ILE A 435 15.67 2.50 22.42
N THR A 436 16.94 2.86 22.64
CA THR A 436 18.01 1.87 22.77
C THR A 436 17.93 1.13 24.10
N VAL A 437 18.57 -0.04 24.17
CA VAL A 437 18.40 -0.96 25.30
C VAL A 437 19.47 -0.83 26.39
N ASP A 438 20.41 0.11 26.25
CA ASP A 438 21.62 0.26 27.09
C ASP A 438 21.34 0.21 28.61
N ASN A 439 20.21 0.77 29.04
CA ASN A 439 19.79 0.82 30.44
C ASN A 439 18.47 0.07 30.71
N ALA A 440 18.00 -0.72 29.75
CA ALA A 440 16.71 -1.40 29.81
C ALA A 440 16.82 -2.92 30.01
N LEU A 441 17.98 -3.50 29.74
CA LEU A 441 18.19 -4.95 29.88
C LEU A 441 18.56 -5.35 31.32
N PRO A 442 18.25 -6.58 31.75
CA PRO A 442 18.70 -7.10 33.03
C PRO A 442 20.23 -7.05 33.16
N ALA A 443 20.73 -6.49 34.25
CA ALA A 443 22.17 -6.34 34.48
C ALA A 443 22.96 -7.67 34.52
N ILE A 444 22.28 -8.81 34.63
CA ILE A 444 22.91 -10.14 34.59
C ILE A 444 23.22 -10.59 33.15
N TRP A 445 22.63 -9.98 32.13
CA TRP A 445 22.85 -10.36 30.73
C TRP A 445 24.20 -9.89 30.19
N THR A 446 24.77 -8.83 30.77
CA THR A 446 26.02 -8.20 30.35
C THR A 446 27.18 -8.43 31.32
N LYS A 447 26.95 -9.19 32.40
CA LYS A 447 27.96 -9.61 33.38
C LYS A 447 28.35 -11.05 33.13
#